data_AF-I3ZZY1-F1
#
_entry.id   AF-I3ZZY1-F1
#
_cell.length_a   1.000
_cell.length_b   1.000
_cell.length_c   1.000
_cell.angle_alpha   90.00
_cell.angle_beta   90.00
_cell.angle_gamma   90.00
#
_symmetry.space_group_name_H-M   'P 1'
#
loop_
_entity.id
_entity.type
_entity.pdbx_description
1 polymer ?
#
loop_
_entity_poly.entity_id
_entity_poly.type
_entity_poly.pdbx_seq_one_letter_code
_entity_poly.pdbx_strand_id
1 'polypeptide(L)'
;MKMKIRLFFVLFFLAFNTLYSQNKFRVDYNYVSFYDERVGDWSKWELGDNTFVININDRGDIAHLQANGETVIYRKLSGVEEGTTSDGHHYQIIKALDGDGDVFTFQLFDEKTLGLKLMYGNFLIQFASFSQRLN
;
A
#
# COMPACT_ATOMS: atom_id res chain seq x y z
N MET A 1 -3.14 -19.22 -59.07
CA MET A 1 -1.91 -18.68 -58.45
C MET A 1 -2.00 -18.83 -56.94
N LYS A 2 -1.11 -19.64 -56.36
CA LYS A 2 -1.04 -19.99 -54.94
C LYS A 2 -0.24 -18.91 -54.18
N MET A 3 -0.66 -18.61 -52.95
CA MET A 3 0.14 -18.29 -51.75
C MET A 3 -0.30 -17.06 -50.94
N LYS A 4 -0.60 -17.36 -49.66
CA LYS A 4 -0.08 -16.70 -48.44
C LYS A 4 -0.60 -15.31 -48.09
N ILE A 5 -1.80 -15.26 -47.52
CA ILE A 5 -2.28 -14.13 -46.70
C ILE A 5 -2.48 -14.50 -45.21
N ARG A 6 -2.12 -15.71 -44.78
CA ARG A 6 -2.36 -16.20 -43.41
C ARG A 6 -1.28 -15.89 -42.37
N LEU A 7 -0.42 -14.88 -42.58
CA LEU A 7 0.68 -14.60 -41.63
C LEU A 7 0.62 -13.23 -40.93
N PHE A 8 -0.34 -12.36 -41.27
CA PHE A 8 -0.36 -11.01 -40.70
C PHE A 8 -1.19 -10.87 -39.41
N PHE A 9 -2.11 -11.80 -39.14
CA PHE A 9 -2.96 -11.75 -37.94
C PHE A 9 -2.31 -12.29 -36.67
N VAL A 10 -1.24 -13.08 -36.79
CA VAL A 10 -0.55 -13.68 -35.62
C VAL A 10 0.38 -12.67 -34.92
N LEU A 11 0.92 -11.69 -35.65
CA LEU A 11 1.78 -10.65 -35.09
C LEU A 11 1.02 -9.54 -34.34
N PHE A 12 -0.25 -9.30 -34.68
CA PHE A 12 -1.06 -8.28 -34.01
C PHE A 12 -1.54 -8.71 -32.60
N PHE A 13 -1.60 -10.01 -32.34
CA PHE A 13 -1.97 -10.54 -31.02
C PHE A 13 -0.82 -10.61 -30.01
N LEU A 14 0.44 -10.50 -30.45
CA LEU A 14 1.61 -10.54 -29.57
C LEU A 14 1.95 -9.17 -28.96
N ALA A 15 1.39 -8.08 -29.48
CA ALA A 15 1.73 -6.71 -29.07
C ALA A 15 1.03 -6.23 -27.78
N PHE A 16 0.09 -7.00 -27.21
CA PHE A 16 -0.71 -6.55 -26.05
C PHE A 16 -0.28 -7.14 -24.70
N ASN A 17 0.83 -7.90 -24.63
CA ASN A 17 1.32 -8.44 -23.35
C ASN A 17 2.41 -7.57 -22.72
N THR A 18 2.21 -6.24 -22.67
CA THR A 18 2.88 -5.47 -21.61
C THR A 18 2.14 -5.76 -20.31
N LEU A 19 2.44 -6.92 -19.72
CA LEU A 19 2.15 -7.21 -18.32
C LEU A 19 2.88 -6.15 -17.50
N TYR A 20 2.14 -5.12 -17.08
CA TYR A 20 2.62 -4.18 -16.09
C TYR A 20 2.81 -4.94 -14.77
N SER A 21 3.99 -5.53 -14.58
CA SER A 21 4.43 -5.91 -13.25
C SER A 21 4.58 -4.60 -12.47
N GLN A 22 3.62 -4.30 -11.59
CA GLN A 22 3.84 -3.22 -10.63
C GLN A 22 5.07 -3.61 -9.82
N ASN A 23 6.10 -2.76 -9.82
CA ASN A 23 7.33 -3.08 -9.11
C ASN A 23 7.00 -3.30 -7.63
N LYS A 24 7.35 -4.49 -7.12
CA LYS A 24 7.31 -4.80 -5.70
C LYS A 24 8.23 -3.83 -4.97
N PHE A 25 7.73 -3.16 -3.94
CA PHE A 25 8.54 -2.24 -3.16
C PHE A 25 8.29 -2.41 -1.66
N ARG A 26 9.29 -1.99 -0.87
CA ARG A 26 9.32 -2.13 0.58
C ARG A 26 9.38 -0.75 1.23
N VAL A 27 8.58 -0.54 2.27
CA VAL A 27 8.68 0.60 3.18
C VAL A 27 8.77 0.10 4.61
N ASP A 28 9.54 0.82 5.41
CA ASP A 28 9.87 0.47 6.79
C ASP A 28 9.56 1.69 7.67
N TYR A 29 8.92 1.43 8.81
CA TYR A 29 8.53 2.40 9.82
C TYR A 29 8.95 1.90 11.21
N ASN A 30 9.37 2.82 12.07
CA ASN A 30 9.87 2.51 13.41
C ASN A 30 8.98 3.08 14.53
N TYR A 31 7.89 3.77 14.17
CA TYR A 31 6.87 4.24 15.10
C TYR A 31 5.46 3.93 14.62
N VAL A 32 4.57 3.76 15.59
CA VAL A 32 3.12 3.61 15.39
C VAL A 32 2.35 4.52 16.35
N SER A 33 1.21 5.04 15.89
CA SER A 33 0.25 5.80 16.69
C SER A 33 -1.17 5.42 16.27
N PHE A 34 -2.10 5.51 17.22
CA PHE A 34 -3.50 5.09 17.06
C PHE A 34 -4.41 6.28 17.31
N TYR A 35 -5.42 6.47 16.47
CA TYR A 35 -6.45 7.47 16.74
C TYR A 35 -7.47 6.94 17.73
N ASP A 36 -7.66 7.64 18.85
CA ASP A 36 -8.69 7.33 19.84
C ASP A 36 -9.90 8.24 19.62
N GLU A 37 -10.93 7.68 18.99
CA GLU A 37 -12.17 8.40 18.71
C GLU A 37 -12.87 8.95 19.95
N ARG A 38 -12.68 8.32 21.11
CA ARG A 38 -13.37 8.73 22.35
C ARG A 38 -12.92 10.10 22.82
N VAL A 39 -11.65 10.45 22.55
CA VAL A 39 -11.05 11.74 22.87
C VAL A 39 -10.82 12.61 21.64
N GLY A 40 -10.96 12.05 20.43
CA GLY A 40 -10.78 12.76 19.18
C GLY A 40 -9.33 13.15 18.90
N ASP A 41 -8.38 12.33 19.36
CA ASP A 41 -6.95 12.64 19.31
C ASP A 41 -6.10 11.39 19.04
N TRP A 42 -4.87 11.62 18.57
CA TRP A 42 -3.89 10.57 18.36
C TRP A 42 -3.19 10.19 19.66
N SER A 43 -2.90 8.90 19.83
CA SER A 43 -2.03 8.41 20.89
C SER A 43 -0.62 8.98 20.73
N LYS A 44 0.16 8.93 21.80
CA LYS A 44 1.61 9.12 21.70
C LYS A 44 2.18 8.10 20.72
N TRP A 45 3.24 8.50 20.03
CA TRP A 45 4.02 7.61 19.19
C TRP A 45 4.72 6.56 20.05
N GLU A 46 4.57 5.30 19.68
CA GLU A 46 5.24 4.17 20.30
C GLU A 46 6.25 3.57 19.33
N LEU A 47 7.38 3.10 19.85
CA LEU A 47 8.39 2.40 19.06
C LEU A 47 7.85 1.05 18.58
N GLY A 48 8.01 0.76 17.30
CA GLY A 48 7.62 -0.51 16.71
C GLY A 48 8.12 -0.67 15.29
N ASP A 49 8.88 -1.74 15.05
CA ASP A 49 9.45 -2.05 13.73
C ASP A 49 8.40 -2.70 12.84
N ASN A 50 7.84 -1.92 11.91
CA ASN A 50 6.80 -2.39 10.99
C ASN A 50 7.29 -2.23 9.54
N THR A 51 7.19 -3.31 8.77
CA THR A 51 7.55 -3.32 7.35
C THR A 51 6.33 -3.61 6.51
N PHE A 52 6.09 -2.78 5.50
CA PHE A 52 5.11 -3.06 4.46
C PHE A 52 5.81 -3.38 3.15
N VAL A 53 5.37 -4.44 2.49
CA VAL A 53 5.80 -4.82 1.16
C VAL A 53 4.59 -4.77 0.25
N ILE A 54 4.62 -3.86 -0.71
CA ILE A 54 3.53 -3.60 -1.64
C ILE A 54 3.76 -4.38 -2.93
N ASN A 55 2.69 -4.82 -3.58
CA ASN A 55 2.72 -5.60 -4.81
C ASN A 55 3.48 -6.93 -4.65
N ILE A 56 3.13 -7.71 -3.63
CA ILE A 56 3.81 -8.99 -3.34
C ILE A 56 3.48 -10.10 -4.35
N ASN A 57 2.42 -9.93 -5.14
CA ASN A 57 1.93 -10.86 -6.15
C ASN A 57 1.25 -10.11 -7.31
N ASP A 58 0.78 -10.85 -8.33
CA ASP A 58 0.15 -10.30 -9.54
C ASP A 58 -1.16 -9.54 -9.28
N ARG A 59 -1.77 -9.73 -8.10
CA ARG A 59 -2.99 -9.01 -7.68
C ARG A 59 -2.67 -7.70 -6.98
N GLY A 60 -1.39 -7.43 -6.69
CA GLY A 60 -0.96 -6.23 -5.99
C GLY A 60 -1.21 -6.27 -4.49
N ASP A 61 -1.32 -7.46 -3.90
CA ASP A 61 -1.54 -7.61 -2.45
C ASP A 61 -0.38 -7.00 -1.63
N ILE A 62 -0.65 -6.75 -0.36
CA ILE A 62 0.27 -6.07 0.56
C ILE A 62 0.62 -7.03 1.71
N ALA A 63 1.91 -7.19 2.00
CA ALA A 63 2.36 -7.88 3.21
C ALA A 63 2.76 -6.85 4.27
N HIS A 64 2.39 -7.10 5.52
CA HIS A 64 2.78 -6.32 6.69
C HIS A 64 3.48 -7.24 7.68
N LEU A 65 4.79 -7.07 7.80
CA LEU A 65 5.59 -7.70 8.86
C LEU A 65 5.50 -6.77 10.07
N GLN A 66 4.80 -7.23 11.09
CA GLN A 66 4.50 -6.47 12.29
C GLN A 66 5.67 -6.55 13.28
N ALA A 67 5.69 -5.60 14.23
CA ALA A 67 6.72 -5.54 15.27
C ALA A 67 6.77 -6.79 16.17
N ASN A 68 5.69 -7.55 16.27
CA ASN A 68 5.64 -8.81 17.01
C ASN A 68 6.25 -10.01 16.23
N GLY A 69 6.70 -9.80 14.99
CA GLY A 69 7.26 -10.84 14.11
C GLY A 69 6.22 -11.57 13.25
N GLU A 70 4.92 -11.29 13.43
CA GLU A 70 3.87 -11.85 12.60
C GLU A 70 3.84 -11.18 11.23
N THR A 71 3.35 -11.91 10.22
CA THR A 71 3.14 -11.38 8.88
C THR A 71 1.68 -11.50 8.51
N VAL A 72 1.06 -10.35 8.24
CA VAL A 72 -0.33 -10.27 7.76
C VAL A 72 -0.32 -9.95 6.26
N ILE A 73 -1.18 -10.62 5.50
CA ILE A 73 -1.37 -10.34 4.07
C ILE A 73 -2.74 -9.68 3.89
N TYR A 74 -2.73 -8.49 3.29
CA TYR A 74 -3.93 -7.75 2.93
C TYR A 74 -4.21 -7.92 1.44
N ARG A 75 -5.44 -8.33 1.11
CA ARG A 75 -5.87 -8.52 -0.27
C ARG A 75 -6.28 -7.19 -0.87
N LYS A 76 -5.64 -6.78 -1.96
CA LYS A 76 -5.99 -5.55 -2.67
C LYS A 76 -7.37 -5.69 -3.33
N LEU A 77 -8.21 -4.66 -3.20
CA LEU A 77 -9.57 -4.62 -3.74
C LEU A 77 -9.76 -3.57 -4.85
N SER A 78 -8.92 -2.54 -4.89
CA SER A 78 -9.03 -1.43 -5.84
C SER A 78 -7.76 -1.21 -6.64
N GLY A 79 -7.84 -0.38 -7.68
CA GLY A 79 -6.67 0.30 -8.23
C GLY A 79 -6.01 1.25 -7.22
N VAL A 80 -4.95 1.93 -7.66
CA VAL A 80 -4.30 2.99 -6.89
C VAL A 80 -4.96 4.31 -7.26
N GLU A 81 -5.43 5.04 -6.26
CA GLU A 81 -5.88 6.43 -6.39
C GLU A 81 -4.78 7.35 -5.85
N GLU A 82 -4.50 8.47 -6.50
CA GLU A 82 -3.45 9.41 -6.08
C GLU A 82 -4.08 10.72 -5.59
N GLY A 83 -3.39 11.39 -4.67
CA GLY A 83 -3.85 12.65 -4.12
C GLY A 83 -2.70 13.49 -3.58
N THR A 84 -3.04 14.71 -3.20
CA THR A 84 -2.11 15.65 -2.58
C THR A 84 -2.84 16.38 -1.47
N THR A 85 -2.21 16.49 -0.32
CA THR A 85 -2.75 17.26 0.80
C THR A 85 -2.73 18.76 0.49
N SER A 86 -3.45 19.57 1.26
CA SER A 86 -3.50 21.02 1.05
C SER A 86 -2.15 21.72 1.23
N ASP A 87 -1.24 21.11 1.99
CA ASP A 87 0.15 21.53 2.21
C ASP A 87 1.15 20.89 1.22
N GLY A 88 0.68 20.11 0.24
CA GLY A 88 1.49 19.68 -0.91
C GLY A 88 2.10 18.29 -0.83
N HIS A 89 1.76 17.48 0.18
CA HIS A 89 2.29 16.13 0.33
C HIS A 89 1.51 15.13 -0.53
N HIS A 90 2.23 14.46 -1.42
CA HIS A 90 1.66 13.44 -2.29
C HIS A 90 1.40 12.13 -1.53
N TYR A 91 0.29 11.46 -1.87
CA TYR A 91 -0.06 10.16 -1.33
C TYR A 91 -0.81 9.29 -2.33
N GLN A 92 -0.80 7.99 -2.06
CA GLN A 92 -1.55 6.97 -2.76
C GLN A 92 -2.57 6.31 -1.83
N ILE A 93 -3.74 5.96 -2.37
CA ILE A 93 -4.84 5.29 -1.69
C ILE A 93 -5.08 3.93 -2.32
N ILE A 94 -5.20 2.89 -1.47
CA ILE A 94 -5.51 1.51 -1.88
C ILE A 94 -6.58 0.96 -0.93
N LYS A 95 -7.69 0.46 -1.45
CA LYS A 95 -8.66 -0.32 -0.65
C LYS A 95 -8.19 -1.77 -0.54
N ALA A 96 -8.23 -2.32 0.66
CA ALA A 96 -7.80 -3.67 0.94
C ALA A 96 -8.75 -4.39 1.90
N LEU A 97 -8.61 -5.70 1.95
CA LEU A 97 -9.30 -6.63 2.85
C LEU A 97 -8.26 -7.28 3.77
N ASP A 98 -8.54 -7.40 5.05
CA ASP A 98 -7.69 -8.15 5.98
C ASP A 98 -8.09 -9.63 6.12
N GLY A 99 -7.47 -10.31 7.09
CA GLY A 99 -7.68 -11.73 7.35
C GLY A 99 -9.07 -12.07 7.88
N ASP A 100 -9.75 -11.11 8.51
CA ASP A 100 -11.09 -11.28 9.07
C ASP A 100 -12.20 -10.91 8.07
N GLY A 101 -11.81 -10.33 6.93
CA GLY A 101 -12.73 -9.90 5.88
C GLY A 101 -13.20 -8.46 6.05
N ASP A 102 -12.54 -7.68 6.91
CA ASP A 102 -12.85 -6.27 7.07
C ASP A 102 -12.18 -5.45 5.96
N VAL A 103 -12.96 -4.53 5.40
CA VAL A 103 -12.50 -3.63 4.34
C VAL A 103 -11.96 -2.36 4.97
N PHE A 104 -10.77 -1.97 4.54
CA PHE A 104 -10.12 -0.76 5.01
C PHE A 104 -9.34 -0.08 3.90
N THR A 105 -8.85 1.12 4.19
CA THR A 105 -8.08 1.92 3.23
C THR A 105 -6.65 2.11 3.71
N PHE A 106 -5.70 1.81 2.84
CA PHE A 106 -4.32 2.25 2.94
C PHE A 106 -4.18 3.66 2.37
N GLN A 107 -3.57 4.57 3.12
CA GLN A 107 -3.02 5.82 2.60
C GLN A 107 -1.51 5.78 2.79
N LEU A 108 -0.75 5.75 1.69
CA LEU A 108 0.70 5.73 1.69
C LEU A 108 1.22 7.08 1.19
N PHE A 109 1.95 7.80 2.04
CA PHE A 109 2.65 9.02 1.66
C PHE A 109 4.03 8.69 1.08
N ASP A 110 4.50 9.51 0.14
CA ASP A 110 5.86 9.39 -0.41
C ASP A 110 6.92 9.68 0.68
N GLU A 111 6.60 10.57 1.60
CA GLU A 111 7.44 10.97 2.73
C GLU A 111 7.25 10.01 3.91
N LYS A 112 8.33 9.31 4.31
CA LYS A 112 8.26 8.34 5.41
C LYS A 112 7.93 8.95 6.77
N THR A 113 8.15 10.25 6.96
CA THR A 113 7.81 10.98 8.19
C THR A 113 6.30 11.19 8.36
N LEU A 114 5.55 11.26 7.25
CA LEU A 114 4.09 11.21 7.24
C LEU A 114 3.61 9.75 7.18
N GLY A 115 4.33 8.93 6.42
CA GLY A 115 4.31 7.48 6.47
C GLY A 115 3.06 6.85 5.88
N LEU A 116 2.44 5.92 6.61
CA LEU A 116 1.33 5.11 6.13
C LEU A 116 0.19 5.12 7.15
N LYS A 117 -1.05 5.21 6.66
CA LYS A 117 -2.26 5.05 7.48
C LYS A 117 -3.07 3.84 7.06
N LEU A 118 -3.53 3.08 8.04
CA LEU A 118 -4.61 2.11 7.91
C LEU A 118 -5.88 2.75 8.44
N MET A 119 -6.94 2.76 7.63
CA MET A 119 -8.18 3.46 7.95
C MET A 119 -9.37 2.50 7.90
N TYR A 120 -9.77 2.03 9.08
CA TYR A 120 -10.85 1.09 9.35
C TYR A 120 -12.10 1.86 9.78
N GLY A 121 -12.79 2.46 8.81
CA GLY A 121 -13.91 3.37 9.09
C GLY A 121 -13.47 4.51 10.00
N ASN A 122 -13.77 4.33 11.28
CA ASN A 122 -13.58 5.24 12.40
C ASN A 122 -12.24 5.02 13.14
N PHE A 123 -11.65 3.84 13.02
CA PHE A 123 -10.37 3.50 13.63
C PHE A 123 -9.21 3.79 12.66
N LEU A 124 -8.20 4.52 13.11
CA LEU A 124 -7.04 4.89 12.30
C LEU A 124 -5.76 4.43 13.01
N ILE A 125 -4.85 3.83 12.25
CA ILE A 125 -3.49 3.52 12.69
C ILE A 125 -2.53 4.25 11.75
N GLN A 126 -1.56 4.97 12.30
CA GLN A 126 -0.51 5.61 11.53
C GLN A 126 0.85 5.03 11.88
N PHE A 127 1.64 4.77 10.84
CA PHE A 127 3.03 4.33 10.91
C PHE A 127 3.92 5.41 10.32
N ALA A 128 5.03 5.71 10.97
CA ALA A 128 5.96 6.73 10.51
C ALA A 128 7.42 6.34 10.81
N SER A 129 8.33 6.96 10.06
CA SER A 129 9.76 6.82 10.28
C SER A 129 10.32 8.14 10.79
N PHE A 130 10.79 8.16 12.04
CA PHE A 130 11.53 9.28 12.60
C PHE A 130 12.99 8.85 12.81
N SER A 131 13.94 9.68 12.37
CA SER A 131 15.34 9.51 12.79
C SER A 131 15.40 9.82 14.28
N GLN A 132 15.95 8.91 15.11
CA GLN A 132 15.98 9.06 16.56
C GLN A 132 16.48 10.45 17.00
N ARG A 133 15.51 11.33 17.29
CA ARG A 133 15.60 12.60 18.03
C ARG A 133 14.19 12.96 18.51
N LEU A 134 13.59 12.10 19.32
CA LEU A 134 12.54 12.52 20.23
C LEU A 134 13.13 12.36 21.63
N ASN A 135 13.94 13.35 22.02
CA ASN A 135 14.34 13.58 23.42
C ASN A 135 13.23 14.35 24.12
#